data_AF-X1V059-F1
#
_entry.id   AF-X1V059-F1
#
_cell.length_a   1.000
_cell.length_b   1.000
_cell.length_c   1.000
_cell.angle_alpha   90.00
_cell.angle_beta   90.00
_cell.angle_gamma   90.00
#
_symmetry.space_group_name_H-M   'P 1'
#
loop_
_entity.id
_entity.type
_entity.pdbx_description
1 polymer ?
#
loop_
_entity_poly.entity_id
_entity_poly.type
_entity_poly.pdbx_seq_one_letter_code
_entity_poly.pdbx_strand_id
1 'polypeptide(L)'
;MAFHYPNGRRFVPQAMEEKKSPLKKNSYSNRGKTLEDDLNETNQYYLAHGIAVIHKKPTPIQIVDVHYPKRSAAVIKEAYFKQASTTDYNGVYKGKYIDFEAKETKNSSSFPLKNFHDHQIEHMKHIVQHDGIAFVII
;
A
#
# COMPACT_ATOMS: atom_id res chain seq x y z
N MET A 1 -5.55 48.93 -37.90
CA MET A 1 -5.48 49.68 -36.62
C MET A 1 -4.85 48.78 -35.57
N ALA A 2 -3.80 49.23 -34.90
CA ALA A 2 -3.09 48.43 -33.90
C ALA A 2 -3.75 48.58 -32.52
N PHE A 3 -4.39 47.53 -32.03
CA PHE A 3 -5.01 47.51 -30.71
C PHE A 3 -3.94 47.40 -29.62
N HIS A 4 -3.83 48.44 -28.79
CA HIS A 4 -2.94 48.50 -27.64
C HIS A 4 -3.79 48.52 -26.36
N TYR A 5 -3.43 47.70 -25.38
CA TYR A 5 -4.08 47.73 -24.07
C TYR A 5 -3.58 48.92 -23.23
N PRO A 6 -4.35 49.39 -22.23
CA PRO A 6 -4.01 50.55 -21.39
C PRO A 6 -2.66 50.49 -20.66
N ASN A 7 -2.01 49.32 -20.65
CA ASN A 7 -0.73 49.07 -19.98
C ASN A 7 0.45 49.01 -20.97
N GLY A 8 0.29 49.49 -22.21
CA GLY A 8 1.34 49.58 -23.23
C GLY A 8 1.77 48.24 -23.86
N ARG A 9 1.15 47.13 -23.48
CA ARG A 9 1.45 45.80 -24.03
C ARG A 9 0.75 45.60 -25.37
N ARG A 10 1.50 45.15 -26.38
CA ARG A 10 0.97 44.80 -27.71
C ARG A 10 0.17 43.49 -27.62
N PHE A 11 -0.97 43.45 -28.29
CA PHE A 11 -1.76 42.23 -28.45
C PHE A 11 -0.99 41.22 -29.31
N VAL A 12 -0.72 40.03 -28.78
CA VAL A 12 -0.18 38.89 -29.52
C VAL A 12 -1.27 37.82 -29.53
N PRO A 13 -1.76 37.37 -30.71
CA PRO A 13 -2.72 36.27 -30.75
C PRO A 13 -2.03 34.99 -30.26
N GLN A 14 -2.51 34.42 -29.16
CA GLN A 14 -2.06 33.12 -28.70
C GLN A 14 -2.68 32.07 -29.64
N ALA A 15 -1.85 31.34 -30.38
CA ALA A 15 -2.32 30.18 -31.13
C ALA A 15 -2.99 29.21 -30.15
N MET A 16 -4.27 28.92 -30.35
CA MET A 16 -4.94 27.81 -29.67
C MET A 16 -4.29 26.53 -30.16
N GLU A 17 -3.29 26.03 -29.43
CA GLU A 17 -2.93 24.62 -29.54
C GLU A 17 -4.14 23.81 -29.07
N GLU A 18 -4.82 23.16 -30.01
CA GLU A 18 -5.76 22.10 -29.70
C GLU A 18 -5.01 21.02 -28.92
N LYS A 19 -5.08 21.09 -27.60
CA LYS A 19 -4.72 19.96 -26.74
C LYS A 19 -5.69 18.85 -27.06
N LYS A 20 -5.33 17.97 -28.00
CA LYS A 20 -5.95 16.66 -28.17
C LYS A 20 -5.84 15.94 -26.83
N SER A 21 -6.90 16.03 -26.02
CA SER A 21 -7.05 15.16 -24.86
C SER A 21 -6.95 13.73 -25.38
N PRO A 22 -6.03 12.90 -24.87
CA PRO A 22 -6.01 11.51 -25.29
C PRO A 22 -7.38 10.92 -24.93
N LEU A 23 -8.09 10.45 -25.95
CA LEU A 23 -9.25 9.59 -25.82
C LEU A 23 -8.96 8.58 -24.72
N LYS A 24 -9.85 8.48 -23.72
CA LYS A 24 -9.79 7.42 -22.70
C LYS A 24 -9.77 6.07 -23.43
N LYS A 25 -8.58 5.55 -23.68
CA LYS A 25 -8.37 4.14 -23.98
C LYS A 25 -8.86 3.41 -22.74
N ASN A 26 -9.79 2.48 -22.92
CA ASN A 26 -10.17 1.52 -21.88
C ASN A 26 -8.89 1.01 -21.21
N SER A 27 -8.63 1.48 -20.00
CA SER A 27 -7.40 1.13 -19.30
C SER A 27 -7.58 -0.29 -18.81
N TYR A 28 -6.71 -1.18 -19.29
CA TYR A 28 -6.39 -2.41 -18.56
C TYR A 28 -5.76 -1.99 -17.23
N SER A 29 -6.59 -1.64 -16.25
CA SER A 29 -6.28 -0.85 -15.05
C SER A 29 -5.33 -1.52 -14.04
N ASN A 30 -4.83 -2.73 -14.31
CA ASN A 30 -4.06 -3.52 -13.36
C ASN A 30 -2.64 -3.87 -13.84
N ARG A 31 -2.14 -3.32 -14.96
CA ARG A 31 -0.73 -3.51 -15.33
C ARG A 31 0.14 -2.51 -14.57
N GLY A 32 0.62 -2.92 -13.39
CA GLY A 32 1.59 -2.17 -12.60
C GLY A 32 1.31 -2.07 -11.10
N LYS A 33 0.23 -2.68 -10.60
CA LYS A 33 0.00 -2.81 -9.15
C LYS A 33 0.87 -3.93 -8.59
N THR A 34 1.43 -3.70 -7.42
CA THR A 34 2.12 -4.76 -6.65
C THR A 34 1.07 -5.68 -6.03
N LEU A 35 1.43 -6.92 -5.70
CA LEU A 35 0.54 -7.81 -4.95
C LEU A 35 0.04 -7.14 -3.65
N GLU A 36 0.88 -6.33 -3.00
CA GLU A 36 0.51 -5.58 -1.81
C GLU A 36 -0.62 -4.56 -2.07
N ASP A 37 -0.57 -3.82 -3.18
CA ASP A 37 -1.61 -2.84 -3.52
C ASP A 37 -2.96 -3.53 -3.76
N ASP A 38 -2.95 -4.66 -4.48
CA ASP A 38 -4.14 -5.45 -4.76
C ASP A 38 -4.76 -6.01 -3.47
N LEU A 39 -3.92 -6.45 -2.53
CA LEU A 39 -4.36 -6.92 -1.21
C LEU A 39 -4.93 -5.79 -0.36
N ASN A 40 -4.32 -4.62 -0.36
CA ASN A 40 -4.82 -3.46 0.38
C ASN A 40 -6.18 -3.01 -0.16
N GLU A 41 -6.35 -2.96 -1.48
CA GLU A 41 -7.65 -2.66 -2.10
C GLU A 41 -8.70 -3.73 -1.78
N THR A 42 -8.32 -5.00 -1.86
CA THR A 42 -9.21 -6.13 -1.54
C THR A 42 -9.65 -6.12 -0.08
N ASN A 43 -8.73 -5.86 0.85
CA ASN A 43 -9.05 -5.77 2.28
C ASN A 43 -9.96 -4.58 2.59
N GLN A 44 -9.75 -3.42 1.94
CA GLN A 44 -10.67 -2.29 2.04
C GLN A 44 -12.06 -2.63 1.49
N TYR A 45 -12.12 -3.36 0.38
CA TYR A 45 -13.38 -3.85 -0.17
C TYR A 45 -14.11 -4.76 0.83
N TYR A 46 -13.42 -5.72 1.46
CA TYR A 46 -14.03 -6.59 2.47
C TYR A 46 -14.56 -5.80 3.67
N LEU A 47 -13.83 -4.79 4.13
CA LEU A 47 -14.24 -3.95 5.24
C LEU A 47 -15.49 -3.12 4.89
N ALA A 48 -15.48 -2.46 3.73
CA ALA A 48 -16.58 -1.60 3.29
C ALA A 48 -17.90 -2.37 3.07
N HIS A 49 -17.82 -3.66 2.72
CA HIS A 49 -18.98 -4.52 2.49
C HIS A 49 -19.34 -5.39 3.72
N GLY A 50 -18.65 -5.23 4.85
CA GLY A 50 -18.91 -6.01 6.06
C GLY A 50 -18.63 -7.51 5.91
N ILE A 51 -17.73 -7.90 5.01
CA ILE A 51 -17.39 -9.31 4.74
C ILE A 51 -16.36 -9.82 5.74
N ALA A 52 -15.26 -9.07 5.93
CA ALA A 52 -14.17 -9.39 6.85
C ALA A 52 -13.46 -8.09 7.28
N VAL A 53 -12.79 -8.12 8.44
CA VAL A 53 -11.99 -6.99 8.94
C VAL A 53 -10.53 -7.46 8.98
N ILE A 54 -9.76 -7.09 7.97
CA ILE A 54 -8.36 -7.52 7.78
C ILE A 54 -7.50 -6.29 7.48
N HIS A 55 -6.34 -6.22 8.11
CA HIS A 55 -5.40 -5.11 7.95
C HIS A 55 -3.95 -5.60 7.80
N LYS A 56 -3.14 -4.80 7.11
CA LYS A 56 -1.69 -4.96 7.09
C LYS A 56 -1.10 -4.40 8.37
N LYS A 57 -0.18 -5.15 8.99
CA LYS A 57 0.63 -4.67 10.12
C LYS A 57 1.63 -3.62 9.61
N PRO A 58 1.77 -2.47 10.28
CA PRO A 58 2.75 -1.47 9.89
C PRO A 58 4.16 -2.02 10.08
N THR A 59 5.11 -1.53 9.27
CA THR A 59 6.51 -1.91 9.40
C THR A 59 7.02 -1.57 10.80
N PRO A 60 7.59 -2.55 11.54
CA PRO A 60 8.01 -2.31 12.91
C PRO A 60 9.24 -1.42 12.95
N ILE A 61 9.13 -0.31 13.69
CA ILE A 61 10.22 0.65 13.91
C ILE A 61 10.45 0.87 15.41
N GLN A 62 11.71 1.06 15.78
CA GLN A 62 12.11 1.55 17.09
C GLN A 62 12.29 3.07 17.01
N ILE A 63 11.43 3.81 17.67
CA ILE A 63 11.56 5.27 17.77
C ILE A 63 12.60 5.60 18.85
N VAL A 64 13.57 6.45 18.52
CA VAL A 64 14.65 6.86 19.43
C VAL A 64 14.51 8.32 19.83
N ASP A 65 14.23 9.19 18.87
CA ASP A 65 14.05 10.62 19.14
C ASP A 65 12.79 11.17 18.47
N VAL A 66 12.06 12.02 19.21
CA VAL A 66 10.82 12.67 18.79
C VAL A 66 10.85 14.13 19.19
N HIS A 67 10.65 15.00 18.19
CA HIS A 67 10.54 16.43 18.38
C HIS A 67 9.07 16.89 18.36
N TYR A 68 8.67 17.72 19.32
CA TYR A 68 7.30 18.22 19.48
C TYR A 68 7.23 19.73 19.26
N PRO A 69 7.07 20.22 18.01
CA PRO A 69 7.05 21.66 17.74
C PRO A 69 5.82 22.37 18.32
N LYS A 70 4.69 21.68 18.46
CA LYS A 70 3.42 22.18 19.02
C LYS A 70 2.64 21.01 19.62
N ARG A 71 1.67 21.26 20.52
CA ARG A 71 0.87 20.21 21.18
C ARG A 71 0.15 19.23 20.23
N SER A 72 -0.14 19.64 19.00
CA SER A 72 -0.84 18.84 18.00
C SER A 72 0.07 18.11 17.01
N ALA A 73 1.40 18.20 17.17
CA ALA A 73 2.34 17.67 16.20
C ALA A 73 3.53 16.99 16.87
N ALA A 74 3.87 15.81 16.38
CA ALA A 74 5.07 15.05 16.75
C ALA A 74 5.82 14.69 15.48
N VAL A 75 7.15 14.86 15.49
CA VAL A 75 8.02 14.52 14.37
C VAL A 75 9.05 13.53 14.87
N ILE A 76 9.01 12.31 14.35
CA ILE A 76 10.07 11.31 14.61
C ILE A 76 11.34 11.81 13.91
N LYS A 77 12.39 12.03 14.70
CA LYS A 77 13.70 12.53 14.21
C LYS A 77 14.66 11.39 13.95
N GLU A 78 14.59 10.35 14.77
CA GLU A 78 15.44 9.16 14.66
C GLU A 78 14.64 7.90 14.97
N ALA A 79 14.73 6.92 14.07
CA ALA A 79 14.17 5.60 14.26
C ALA A 79 14.98 4.54 13.53
N TYR A 80 14.97 3.31 14.06
CA TYR A 80 15.61 2.15 13.46
C TYR A 80 14.57 1.11 13.07
N PHE A 81 14.72 0.46 11.91
CA PHE A 81 13.88 -0.67 11.56
C PHE A 81 14.12 -1.84 12.52
N LYS A 82 13.03 -2.45 12.99
CA LYS A 82 13.11 -3.72 13.71
C LYS A 82 12.85 -4.86 12.75
N GLN A 83 13.42 -6.02 13.07
CA GLN A 83 13.02 -7.25 12.41
C GLN A 83 11.57 -7.58 12.81
N ALA A 84 10.70 -7.82 11.82
CA ALA A 84 9.37 -8.33 12.07
C ALA A 84 9.47 -9.74 12.68
N SER A 85 8.62 -10.07 13.64
CA SER A 85 8.52 -11.41 14.23
C SER A 85 7.27 -12.17 13.80
N THR A 86 6.38 -11.51 13.05
CA THR A 86 5.09 -12.06 12.62
C THR A 86 4.91 -11.84 11.11
N THR A 87 3.89 -12.47 10.56
CA THR A 87 3.31 -12.24 9.23
C THR A 87 2.74 -10.83 9.05
N ASP A 88 2.57 -10.41 7.80
CA ASP A 88 2.18 -9.04 7.44
C ASP A 88 0.69 -8.71 7.59
N TYR A 89 -0.23 -9.66 7.45
CA TYR A 89 -1.68 -9.38 7.49
C TYR A 89 -2.40 -10.20 8.56
N ASN A 90 -3.35 -9.59 9.25
CA ASN A 90 -4.26 -10.31 10.13
C ASN A 90 -5.62 -9.64 10.26
N GLY A 91 -6.58 -10.36 10.82
CA GLY A 91 -7.94 -9.90 10.95
C GLY A 91 -8.92 -10.94 11.48
N VAL A 92 -10.19 -10.68 11.25
CA VAL A 92 -11.30 -11.55 11.64
C VAL A 92 -12.27 -11.76 10.48
N TYR A 93 -12.71 -13.01 10.33
CA TYR A 93 -13.76 -13.41 9.41
C TYR A 93 -14.69 -14.39 10.12
N LYS A 94 -15.99 -14.07 10.19
CA LYS A 94 -17.01 -14.92 10.84
C LYS A 94 -16.61 -15.42 12.25
N GLY A 95 -16.01 -14.55 13.06
CA GLY A 95 -15.58 -14.88 14.42
C GLY A 95 -14.30 -15.72 14.53
N LYS A 96 -13.62 -16.01 13.41
CA LYS A 96 -12.33 -16.70 13.39
C LYS A 96 -11.19 -15.74 13.10
N TYR A 97 -10.07 -15.94 13.80
CA TYR A 97 -8.83 -15.20 13.54
C TYR A 97 -8.25 -15.64 12.19
N ILE A 98 -7.92 -14.66 11.36
CA ILE A 98 -7.28 -14.83 10.07
C ILE A 98 -5.90 -14.19 10.14
N ASP A 99 -4.89 -14.85 9.62
CA ASP A 99 -3.53 -14.34 9.53
C ASP A 99 -2.87 -14.88 8.27
N PHE A 100 -2.24 -14.00 7.48
CA PHE A 100 -1.60 -14.44 6.26
C PHE A 100 -0.40 -13.60 5.89
N GLU A 101 0.45 -14.22 5.08
CA GLU A 101 1.61 -13.62 4.45
C GLU A 101 1.39 -13.51 2.94
N ALA A 102 1.95 -12.49 2.31
CA ALA A 102 1.90 -12.32 0.86
C ALA A 102 3.31 -12.18 0.29
N LYS A 103 3.67 -13.04 -0.65
CA LYS A 103 4.98 -12.96 -1.31
C LYS A 103 4.83 -13.15 -2.80
N GLU A 104 5.31 -12.19 -3.58
CA GLU A 104 5.37 -12.29 -5.04
C GLU A 104 6.79 -12.67 -5.51
N THR A 105 6.88 -13.35 -6.66
CA THR A 105 8.15 -13.61 -7.34
C THR A 105 8.01 -13.36 -8.83
N LYS A 106 9.06 -12.82 -9.45
CA LYS A 106 9.14 -12.69 -10.92
C LYS A 106 9.61 -13.98 -11.60
N ASN A 107 10.09 -14.96 -10.82
CA ASN A 107 10.57 -16.22 -11.37
C ASN A 107 9.37 -17.10 -11.78
N SER A 108 9.33 -17.47 -13.06
CA SER A 108 8.25 -18.28 -13.63
C SER A 108 8.39 -19.78 -13.35
N SER A 109 9.57 -20.26 -12.97
CA SER A 109 9.85 -21.70 -12.83
C SER A 109 9.84 -22.21 -11.39
N SER A 110 9.98 -21.32 -10.40
CA SER A 110 10.05 -21.70 -8.99
C SER A 110 9.80 -20.52 -8.06
N PHE A 111 9.24 -20.83 -6.89
CA PHE A 111 9.10 -19.87 -5.80
C PHE A 111 10.26 -20.02 -4.79
N PRO A 112 11.12 -19.00 -4.61
CA PRO A 112 12.24 -19.10 -3.66
C PRO A 112 11.74 -19.12 -2.21
N LEU A 113 11.85 -20.27 -1.54
CA LEU A 113 11.44 -20.42 -0.13
C LEU A 113 12.21 -19.52 0.85
N LYS A 114 13.41 -19.06 0.47
CA LYS A 114 14.19 -18.08 1.22
C LYS A 114 13.46 -16.75 1.49
N ASN A 115 12.37 -16.48 0.77
CA ASN A 115 11.54 -15.30 0.98
C ASN A 115 10.66 -15.41 2.25
N PHE A 116 10.54 -16.61 2.83
CA PHE A 116 9.94 -16.83 4.13
C PHE A 116 11.03 -16.94 5.18
N HIS A 117 10.87 -16.19 6.25
CA HIS A 117 11.78 -16.25 7.39
C HIS A 117 11.24 -17.21 8.46
N ASP A 118 12.14 -17.89 9.18
CA ASP A 118 11.77 -18.92 10.17
C ASP A 118 10.76 -18.43 11.21
N HIS A 119 10.90 -17.19 11.67
CA HIS A 119 9.98 -16.58 12.64
C HIS A 119 8.54 -16.47 12.11
N GLN A 120 8.35 -16.27 10.79
CA GLN A 120 7.01 -16.20 10.20
C GLN A 120 6.34 -17.58 10.21
N ILE A 121 7.11 -18.62 9.87
CA ILE A 121 6.61 -19.99 9.87
C ILE A 121 6.27 -20.44 11.31
N GLU A 122 7.12 -20.12 12.28
CA GLU A 122 6.86 -20.45 13.68
C GLU A 122 5.62 -19.73 14.22
N HIS A 123 5.48 -18.43 13.90
CA HIS A 123 4.27 -17.67 14.21
C HIS A 123 3.01 -18.30 13.61
N MET A 124 3.04 -18.71 12.34
CA MET A 124 1.92 -19.39 11.69
C MET A 124 1.56 -20.73 12.35
N LYS A 125 2.55 -21.52 12.81
CA LYS A 125 2.29 -22.75 13.58
C LYS A 125 1.53 -22.45 14.86
N HIS A 126 1.93 -21.43 15.61
CA HIS A 126 1.23 -21.03 16.83
C HIS A 126 -0.21 -20.60 16.56
N ILE A 127 -0.48 -19.94 15.44
CA ILE A 127 -1.84 -19.57 15.05
C ILE A 127 -2.71 -20.80 14.80
N VAL A 128 -2.22 -21.75 14.02
CA VAL A 128 -2.95 -22.99 13.72
C VAL A 128 -3.18 -23.82 14.99
N GLN A 129 -2.20 -23.84 15.91
CA GLN A 129 -2.33 -24.49 17.22
C GLN A 129 -3.46 -23.91 18.09
N HIS A 130 -3.86 -22.65 17.86
CA HIS A 130 -4.91 -21.96 18.60
C HIS A 130 -6.18 -21.75 17.77
N ASP A 131 -6.48 -22.68 16.85
CA ASP A 131 -7.68 -22.68 16.00
C ASP A 131 -7.84 -21.44 15.09
N GLY A 132 -6.75 -20.72 14.85
CA GLY A 132 -6.68 -19.63 13.87
C GLY A 132 -6.45 -20.16 12.45
N ILE A 133 -6.84 -19.35 11.47
CA ILE A 133 -6.65 -19.67 10.05
C ILE A 133 -5.40 -18.93 9.57
N ALA A 134 -4.34 -19.68 9.31
CA ALA A 134 -3.09 -19.17 8.76
C ALA A 134 -2.90 -19.64 7.31
N PHE A 135 -2.59 -18.72 6.39
CA PHE A 135 -2.29 -19.08 4.99
C PHE A 135 -1.27 -18.13 4.35
N VAL A 136 -0.84 -18.45 3.14
CA VAL A 136 0.07 -17.62 2.35
C VAL A 136 -0.53 -17.38 0.96
N ILE A 137 -0.43 -16.15 0.47
CA ILE A 137 -0.74 -15.79 -0.91
C ILE A 137 0.58 -15.68 -1.68
N ILE A 138 0.70 -16.46 -2.75
CA ILE A 138 1.90 -16.55 -3.62
C ILE A 138 1.52 -16.18 -5.05
#